data_AF-A0A7C3Z258-F1
#
_entry.id   AF-A0A7C3Z258-F1
#
_cell.length_a   1.000
_cell.length_b   1.000
_cell.length_c   1.000
_cell.angle_alpha   90.00
_cell.angle_beta   90.00
_cell.angle_gamma   90.00
#
_symmetry.space_group_name_H-M   'P 1'
#
loop_
_entity.id
_entity.type
_entity.pdbx_description
1 polymer ?
#
loop_
_entity_poly.entity_id
_entity_poly.type
_entity_poly.pdbx_seq_one_letter_code
_entity_poly.pdbx_strand_id
1 'polypeptide(L)'
;MRFNPIDLGLLILVSTVAGIQFLRGKNNFSLLFFETLGAIGAGKVAYDFAKAHYPFALFFFPCLILFLITARVLNGFFPFSLGVFDLLFSFIFGITFGWAIGFGVVRSLFPLIARNPVLLQMLVKSWMASQIVSLGFLRELLALFVQAKYHNLPIPSKP
;
A
#
# COMPACT_ATOMS: atom_id res chain seq x y z
N MET A 1 7.20 -20.50 -21.04
CA MET A 1 6.56 -19.18 -20.79
C MET A 1 7.29 -18.15 -21.64
N ARG A 2 6.58 -17.34 -22.44
CA ARG A 2 7.22 -16.25 -23.20
C ARG A 2 7.64 -15.16 -22.21
N PHE A 3 8.91 -14.76 -22.28
CA PHE A 3 9.45 -13.70 -21.44
C PHE A 3 8.66 -12.41 -21.65
N ASN A 4 8.15 -11.82 -20.57
CA ASN A 4 7.44 -10.55 -20.59
C ASN A 4 8.26 -9.53 -19.80
N PRO A 5 8.77 -8.46 -20.43
CA PRO A 5 9.59 -7.46 -19.76
C PRO A 5 8.84 -6.72 -18.64
N ILE A 6 7.51 -6.62 -18.73
CA ILE A 6 6.67 -6.03 -17.66
C ILE A 6 6.69 -6.90 -16.40
N ASP A 7 6.66 -8.24 -16.55
CA ASP A 7 6.76 -9.15 -15.41
C ASP A 7 8.11 -9.00 -14.71
N LEU A 8 9.21 -8.92 -15.48
CA LEU A 8 10.55 -8.70 -14.91
C LEU A 8 10.64 -7.36 -14.18
N GLY A 9 10.14 -6.28 -14.79
CA GLY A 9 10.17 -4.95 -14.19
C GLY A 9 9.37 -4.87 -12.88
N LEU A 10 8.17 -5.46 -12.85
CA LEU A 10 7.36 -5.54 -11.64
C LEU A 10 8.01 -6.43 -10.57
N LEU A 11 8.62 -7.54 -10.96
CA LEU A 11 9.31 -8.42 -10.04
C LEU A 11 10.48 -7.70 -9.37
N ILE A 12 11.32 -7.02 -10.15
CA ILE A 12 12.43 -6.21 -9.63
C ILE A 12 11.92 -5.10 -8.71
N LEU A 13 10.86 -4.39 -9.10
CA LEU A 13 10.29 -3.32 -8.27
C LEU A 13 9.82 -3.86 -6.91
N VAL A 14 8.97 -4.89 -6.93
CA VAL A 14 8.39 -5.48 -5.72
C VAL A 14 9.48 -6.09 -4.85
N SER A 15 10.43 -6.82 -5.43
CA SER A 15 11.53 -7.44 -4.68
C SER A 15 12.47 -6.40 -4.07
N THR A 16 12.76 -5.31 -4.78
CA THR A 16 13.62 -4.23 -4.28
C THR A 16 12.98 -3.53 -3.10
N VAL A 17 11.70 -3.13 -3.23
CA VAL A 17 10.97 -2.49 -2.14
C VAL A 17 10.86 -3.43 -0.94
N ALA A 18 10.53 -4.70 -1.17
CA ALA A 18 10.44 -5.70 -0.11
C ALA A 18 11.78 -5.90 0.61
N GLY A 19 12.88 -5.98 -0.15
CA GLY A 19 14.23 -6.09 0.39
C GLY A 19 14.62 -4.88 1.25
N ILE A 20 14.35 -3.66 0.77
CA ILE A 20 14.60 -2.43 1.53
C ILE A 20 13.83 -2.44 2.85
N GLN A 21 12.52 -2.70 2.81
CA GLN A 21 11.71 -2.69 4.03
C GLN A 21 12.06 -3.82 4.99
N PHE A 22 12.43 -5.00 4.47
CA PHE A 22 12.95 -6.11 5.29
C PHE A 22 14.24 -5.72 6.02
N LEU A 23 15.21 -5.13 5.31
CA LEU A 23 16.47 -4.68 5.92
C LEU A 23 16.23 -3.58 6.96
N ARG A 24 15.30 -2.67 6.71
CA ARG A 24 14.92 -1.62 7.67
C ARG A 24 14.26 -2.22 8.91
N GLY A 25 13.31 -3.12 8.72
CA GLY A 25 12.58 -3.78 9.82
C GLY A 25 13.48 -4.68 10.67
N LYS A 26 14.45 -5.37 10.06
CA LYS A 26 15.50 -6.13 10.78
C LYS A 26 16.27 -5.26 11.77
N ASN A 27 16.55 -4.01 11.40
CA ASN A 27 17.35 -3.11 12.22
C ASN A 27 16.49 -2.32 13.22
N ASN A 28 15.25 -1.99 12.88
CA ASN A 28 14.38 -1.17 13.72
C ASN A 28 12.89 -1.39 13.37
N PHE A 29 12.31 -2.47 13.88
CA PHE A 29 10.92 -2.86 13.60
C PHE A 29 9.91 -1.84 14.11
N SER A 30 10.09 -1.31 15.33
CA SER A 30 9.17 -0.31 15.90
C SER A 30 9.11 0.96 15.07
N LEU A 31 10.25 1.43 14.55
CA LEU A 31 10.27 2.58 13.65
C LEU A 31 9.50 2.31 12.37
N LEU A 32 9.74 1.16 11.73
CA LEU A 32 9.04 0.75 10.51
C LEU A 32 7.52 0.66 10.74
N PHE A 33 7.11 0.13 11.88
CA PHE A 33 5.71 0.05 12.27
C PHE A 33 5.07 1.43 12.43
N PHE A 34 5.70 2.34 13.19
CA PHE A 34 5.18 3.69 13.38
C PHE A 34 5.15 4.52 12.09
N GLU A 35 6.19 4.42 11.25
CA GLU A 35 6.22 5.09 9.95
C GLU A 35 5.08 4.61 9.06
N THR A 36 4.76 3.31 9.11
CA THR A 36 3.67 2.74 8.32
C THR A 36 2.32 3.22 8.81
N LEU A 37 2.07 3.19 10.12
CA LEU A 37 0.84 3.72 10.69
C LEU A 37 0.69 5.21 10.36
N GLY A 38 1.78 5.98 10.44
CA GLY A 38 1.82 7.37 10.04
C GLY A 38 1.50 7.58 8.55
N ALA A 39 2.05 6.74 7.67
CA ALA A 39 1.78 6.81 6.23
C ALA A 39 0.31 6.46 5.90
N ILE A 40 -0.28 5.46 6.56
CA ILE A 40 -1.70 5.12 6.42
C ILE A 40 -2.58 6.26 6.93
N GLY A 41 -2.24 6.83 8.09
CA GLY A 41 -2.92 7.99 8.66
C GLY A 41 -2.87 9.21 7.73
N ALA A 42 -1.68 9.54 7.21
CA ALA A 42 -1.48 10.60 6.25
C ALA A 42 -2.30 10.38 4.97
N GLY A 43 -2.31 9.15 4.44
CA GLY A 43 -3.10 8.78 3.27
C GLY A 43 -4.61 8.96 3.49
N LYS A 44 -5.12 8.54 4.65
CA LYS A 44 -6.54 8.72 4.99
C LYS A 44 -6.90 10.19 5.14
N VAL A 45 -6.11 10.96 5.89
CA VAL A 45 -6.34 12.40 6.07
C VAL A 45 -6.29 13.13 4.73
N ALA A 46 -5.30 12.85 3.89
CA ALA A 46 -5.20 13.43 2.56
C ALA A 46 -6.40 13.05 1.67
N TYR A 47 -6.89 11.81 1.76
CA TYR A 47 -8.06 11.36 1.01
C TYR A 47 -9.34 12.08 1.44
N ASP A 48 -9.58 12.18 2.75
CA ASP A 48 -10.73 12.89 3.32
C ASP A 48 -10.69 14.38 2.96
N PHE A 49 -9.51 15.00 2.98
CA PHE A 49 -9.30 16.38 2.52
C PHE A 49 -9.55 16.55 1.02
N ALA A 50 -9.05 15.66 0.17
CA ALA A 50 -9.26 15.73 -1.27
C ALA A 50 -10.73 15.53 -1.69
N LYS A 51 -11.48 14.75 -0.91
CA LYS A 51 -12.93 14.63 -1.09
C LYS A 51 -13.65 15.93 -0.72
N ALA A 52 -13.11 16.69 0.22
CA ALA A 52 -13.64 17.96 0.63
C ALA A 52 -13.23 19.07 -0.34
N HIS A 53 -11.97 19.51 -0.35
CA HIS A 53 -11.55 20.78 -0.95
C HIS A 53 -10.10 20.64 -1.50
N TYR A 54 -9.86 20.90 -2.78
CA TYR A 54 -8.53 21.07 -3.44
C TYR A 54 -7.67 19.81 -3.72
N PRO A 55 -6.64 19.90 -4.62
CA PRO A 55 -5.95 18.73 -5.14
C PRO A 55 -5.09 18.03 -4.08
N PHE A 56 -5.43 16.76 -3.85
CA PHE A 56 -4.81 15.76 -2.97
C PHE A 56 -3.28 15.84 -2.79
N ALA A 57 -2.55 16.19 -3.84
CA ALA A 57 -1.09 16.13 -3.87
C ALA A 57 -0.40 17.18 -2.97
N LEU A 58 -0.98 18.38 -2.80
CA LEU A 58 -0.27 19.49 -2.12
C LEU A 58 -0.23 19.33 -0.59
N PHE A 59 -1.26 18.72 0.01
CA PHE A 59 -1.34 18.52 1.46
C PHE A 59 -0.81 17.16 1.92
N PHE A 60 -0.73 16.18 1.03
CA PHE A 60 -0.22 14.84 1.38
C PHE A 60 1.24 14.89 1.84
N PHE A 61 2.12 15.60 1.12
CA PHE A 61 3.54 15.68 1.45
C PHE A 61 3.82 16.32 2.83
N PRO A 62 3.29 17.52 3.17
CA PRO A 62 3.51 18.10 4.49
C PRO A 62 2.89 17.25 5.61
N CYS A 63 1.72 16.64 5.41
CA CYS A 63 1.16 15.70 6.38
C CYS A 63 2.05 14.47 6.55
N LEU A 64 2.52 13.86 5.46
CA LEU A 64 3.42 12.70 5.50
C LEU A 64 4.71 13.05 6.26
N ILE A 65 5.33 14.20 5.98
CA ILE A 65 6.53 14.65 6.69
C ILE A 65 6.25 14.80 8.19
N LEU A 66 5.15 15.45 8.57
CA LEU A 66 4.74 15.59 9.97
C LEU A 66 4.56 14.22 10.63
N PHE A 67 3.84 13.29 9.99
CA PHE A 67 3.63 11.93 10.53
C PHE A 67 4.93 11.13 10.64
N LEU A 68 5.87 11.26 9.70
CA LEU A 68 7.18 10.61 9.79
C LEU A 68 8.03 11.17 10.94
N ILE A 69 7.96 12.48 11.18
CA ILE A 69 8.59 13.12 12.34
C ILE A 69 7.95 12.59 13.62
N THR A 70 6.61 12.55 13.71
CA THR A 70 5.90 12.00 14.86
C THR A 70 6.26 10.53 15.09
N ALA A 71 6.37 9.72 14.03
CA ALA A 71 6.79 8.32 14.13
C ALA A 71 8.19 8.18 14.73
N ARG A 72 9.14 9.03 14.33
CA ARG A 72 10.48 9.05 14.94
C ARG A 72 10.45 9.45 16.41
N VAL A 73 9.66 10.46 16.77
CA VAL A 73 9.51 10.89 18.15
C VAL A 73 8.89 9.78 19.00
N LEU A 74 7.79 9.17 18.54
CA LEU A 74 7.14 8.04 19.22
C LEU A 74 8.07 6.85 19.38
N ASN A 75 8.87 6.54 18.36
CA ASN A 75 9.87 5.48 18.46
C ASN A 75 10.96 5.76 19.51
N GLY A 76 11.29 7.03 19.73
CA GLY A 76 12.21 7.45 20.79
C GLY A 76 11.65 7.25 22.20
N PHE A 77 10.32 7.38 22.37
CA PHE A 77 9.64 7.17 23.66
C PHE A 77 9.23 5.71 23.91
N PHE A 78 8.82 4.99 22.86
CA PHE A 78 8.31 3.63 22.95
C PHE A 78 9.04 2.69 21.97
N PRO A 79 10.35 2.47 22.13
CA PRO A 79 11.05 1.45 21.37
C PRO A 79 10.54 0.07 21.80
N PHE A 80 10.08 -0.73 20.85
CA PHE A 80 9.64 -2.09 21.12
C PHE A 80 10.16 -3.06 20.07
N SER A 81 10.34 -4.31 20.47
CA SER A 81 10.79 -5.40 19.62
C SER A 81 9.95 -6.63 19.94
N LEU A 82 9.58 -7.38 18.91
CA LEU A 82 8.95 -8.69 19.02
C LEU A 82 10.02 -9.81 19.13
N GLY A 83 11.29 -9.44 19.31
CA GLY A 83 12.42 -10.35 19.41
C GLY A 83 12.66 -11.11 18.11
N VAL A 84 12.68 -12.44 18.18
CA VAL A 84 12.93 -13.32 17.01
C VAL A 84 11.88 -13.12 15.91
N PHE A 85 10.67 -12.69 16.29
CA PHE A 85 9.59 -12.46 15.33
C PHE A 85 9.76 -11.19 14.51
N ASP A 86 10.65 -10.27 14.87
CA ASP A 86 10.88 -9.03 14.11
C ASP A 86 11.27 -9.32 12.67
N LEU A 87 12.07 -10.37 12.43
CA LEU A 87 12.47 -10.80 11.09
C LEU A 87 11.27 -11.28 10.26
N LEU A 88 10.41 -12.11 10.86
CA LEU A 88 9.24 -12.66 10.21
C LEU A 88 8.24 -11.55 9.86
N PHE A 89 7.95 -10.68 10.82
CA PHE A 89 7.03 -9.56 10.60
C PHE A 89 7.60 -8.54 9.61
N SER A 90 8.89 -8.24 9.67
CA SER A 90 9.55 -7.35 8.69
C SER A 90 9.52 -7.93 7.28
N PHE A 91 9.63 -9.26 7.14
CA PHE A 91 9.55 -9.93 5.85
C PHE A 91 8.14 -9.87 5.26
N ILE A 92 7.14 -10.24 6.05
CA ILE A 92 5.72 -10.15 5.65
C ILE A 92 5.36 -8.70 5.31
N PHE A 93 5.83 -7.77 6.13
CA PHE A 93 5.63 -6.35 5.94
C PHE A 93 6.26 -5.86 4.63
N GLY A 94 7.52 -6.22 4.38
CA GLY A 94 8.24 -5.85 3.16
C GLY A 94 7.55 -6.37 1.90
N ILE A 95 7.13 -7.64 1.88
CA ILE A 95 6.37 -8.20 0.74
C ILE A 95 5.07 -7.43 0.53
N THR A 96 4.29 -7.23 1.60
CA THR A 96 3.00 -6.53 1.52
C THR A 96 3.17 -5.11 0.99
N PHE A 97 4.19 -4.39 1.46
CA PHE A 97 4.49 -3.03 1.05
C PHE A 97 5.02 -2.95 -0.39
N GLY A 98 5.87 -3.90 -0.79
CA GLY A 98 6.36 -4.06 -2.16
C GLY A 98 5.21 -4.26 -3.15
N TRP A 99 4.26 -5.13 -2.80
CA TRP A 99 3.05 -5.35 -3.58
C TRP A 99 2.14 -4.12 -3.64
N ALA A 100 1.94 -3.41 -2.53
CA ALA A 100 1.14 -2.18 -2.50
C ALA A 100 1.73 -1.09 -3.41
N ILE A 101 3.06 -0.92 -3.40
CA ILE A 101 3.76 -0.01 -4.32
C ILE A 101 3.63 -0.50 -5.77
N GLY A 102 3.84 -1.79 -6.03
CA GLY A 102 3.66 -2.37 -7.36
C GLY A 102 2.26 -2.11 -7.93
N PHE A 103 1.21 -2.29 -7.11
CA PHE A 103 -0.16 -1.95 -7.47
C PHE A 103 -0.33 -0.46 -7.80
N GLY A 104 0.20 0.43 -6.94
CA GLY A 104 0.17 1.87 -7.15
C GLY A 104 0.83 2.30 -8.46
N VAL A 105 1.99 1.74 -8.78
CA VAL A 105 2.73 2.00 -10.01
C VAL A 105 1.95 1.52 -11.25
N VAL A 106 1.45 0.27 -11.24
CA VAL A 106 0.64 -0.26 -12.35
C VAL A 106 -0.58 0.60 -12.59
N ARG A 107 -1.31 0.96 -11.51
CA ARG A 107 -2.51 1.79 -11.59
C ARG A 107 -2.23 3.20 -12.12
N SER A 108 -1.11 3.80 -11.71
CA SER A 108 -0.74 5.16 -12.12
C SER A 108 -0.24 5.24 -13.56
N LEU A 109 0.44 4.19 -14.03
CA LEU A 109 0.94 4.09 -15.39
C LEU A 109 -0.11 3.54 -16.37
N PHE A 110 -1.19 2.93 -15.89
CA PHE A 110 -2.25 2.37 -16.73
C PHE A 110 -2.78 3.34 -17.81
N PRO A 111 -3.09 4.62 -17.52
CA PRO A 111 -3.57 5.55 -18.55
C PRO A 111 -2.54 5.86 -19.65
N LEU A 112 -1.24 5.75 -19.33
CA LEU A 112 -0.16 5.92 -20.30
C LEU A 112 0.04 4.63 -21.12
N ILE A 113 -0.01 3.47 -20.46
CA ILE A 113 0.10 2.15 -21.10
C ILE A 113 -1.08 1.91 -22.05
N ALA A 114 -2.30 2.31 -21.66
CA ALA A 114 -3.51 2.15 -22.46
C ALA A 114 -3.49 2.92 -23.80
N ARG A 115 -2.63 3.95 -23.92
CA ARG A 115 -2.44 4.70 -25.17
C ARG A 115 -1.56 3.96 -26.18
N ASN A 116 -0.83 2.92 -25.76
CA ASN A 116 0.04 2.14 -26.64
C ASN A 116 -0.47 0.68 -26.73
N PRO A 117 -0.96 0.24 -27.90
CA PRO A 117 -1.56 -1.09 -28.04
C PRO A 117 -0.58 -2.24 -27.80
N VAL A 118 0.72 -2.04 -28.06
CA VAL A 118 1.77 -3.05 -27.82
C VAL A 118 1.98 -3.25 -26.32
N LEU A 119 2.13 -2.15 -25.57
CA LEU A 119 2.32 -2.18 -24.11
C LEU A 119 1.06 -2.69 -23.40
N LEU A 120 -0.12 -2.32 -23.88
CA LEU A 120 -1.39 -2.82 -23.35
C LEU A 120 -1.50 -4.34 -23.51
N GLN A 121 -1.16 -4.89 -24.68
CA GLN A 121 -1.15 -6.35 -24.88
C GLN A 121 -0.13 -7.06 -23.99
N MET A 122 1.05 -6.47 -23.76
CA MET A 122 2.04 -7.02 -22.84
C MET A 122 1.54 -7.00 -21.39
N LEU A 123 0.85 -5.92 -20.97
CA LEU A 123 0.30 -5.79 -19.61
C LEU A 123 -0.83 -6.80 -19.37
N VAL A 124 -1.73 -7.00 -20.33
CA VAL A 124 -2.84 -7.97 -20.21
C VAL A 124 -2.33 -9.41 -20.16
N LYS A 125 -1.21 -9.70 -20.82
CA LYS A 125 -0.56 -11.03 -20.80
C LYS A 125 0.42 -11.23 -19.63
N SER A 126 0.63 -10.22 -18.80
CA SER A 126 1.56 -10.26 -17.67
C SER A 126 0.93 -11.03 -16.51
N TRP A 127 1.57 -12.13 -16.12
CA TRP A 127 1.14 -12.90 -14.96
C TRP A 127 1.28 -12.06 -13.69
N MET A 128 2.40 -11.36 -13.51
CA MET A 128 2.65 -10.56 -12.31
C MET A 128 1.72 -9.35 -12.21
N ALA A 129 1.41 -8.66 -13.31
CA ALA A 129 0.42 -7.59 -13.31
C ALA A 129 -0.98 -8.12 -12.98
N SER A 130 -1.35 -9.30 -13.51
CA SER A 130 -2.62 -9.94 -13.15
C SER A 130 -2.68 -10.27 -11.66
N GLN A 131 -1.58 -10.78 -11.08
CA GLN A 131 -1.50 -11.09 -9.65
C GLN A 131 -1.61 -9.80 -8.81
N ILE A 132 -0.81 -8.78 -9.12
CA ILE A 132 -0.81 -7.47 -8.45
C ILE A 132 -2.19 -6.80 -8.48
N VAL A 133 -2.90 -6.90 -9.60
CA VAL A 133 -4.25 -6.34 -9.75
C VAL A 133 -5.31 -7.25 -9.10
N SER A 134 -5.15 -8.57 -9.13
CA SER A 134 -6.07 -9.54 -8.51
C SER A 134 -6.05 -9.49 -6.99
N LEU A 135 -4.97 -9.03 -6.34
CA LEU A 135 -5.00 -8.65 -4.92
C LEU A 135 -5.87 -7.42 -4.63
N GLY A 136 -6.49 -6.82 -5.66
CA GLY A 136 -7.76 -6.10 -5.54
C GLY A 136 -8.87 -6.92 -4.85
N PHE A 137 -8.70 -8.22 -4.66
CA PHE A 137 -9.47 -9.04 -3.72
C PHE A 137 -9.50 -8.45 -2.30
N LEU A 138 -8.47 -7.71 -1.87
CA LEU A 138 -8.50 -6.99 -0.60
C LEU A 138 -9.52 -5.83 -0.61
N ARG A 139 -9.78 -5.24 -1.79
CA ARG A 139 -10.85 -4.26 -2.02
C ARG A 139 -12.22 -4.92 -2.06
N GLU A 140 -12.34 -6.15 -2.59
CA GLU A 140 -13.58 -6.94 -2.49
C GLU A 140 -13.85 -7.43 -1.07
N LEU A 141 -12.82 -7.89 -0.34
CA LEU A 141 -12.89 -8.20 1.09
C LEU A 141 -13.27 -6.97 1.91
N LEU A 142 -12.64 -5.81 1.68
CA LEU A 142 -13.02 -4.55 2.33
C LEU A 142 -14.42 -4.10 1.93
N ALA A 143 -14.84 -4.29 0.67
CA ALA A 143 -16.21 -4.02 0.23
C ALA A 143 -17.23 -4.94 0.91
N LEU A 144 -16.89 -6.21 1.11
CA LEU A 144 -17.69 -7.18 1.87
C LEU A 144 -17.74 -6.83 3.36
N PHE A 145 -16.64 -6.38 3.97
CA PHE A 145 -16.60 -5.87 5.34
C PHE A 145 -17.42 -4.58 5.51
N VAL A 146 -17.39 -3.70 4.52
CA VAL A 146 -18.21 -2.48 4.49
C VAL A 146 -19.69 -2.83 4.33
N GLN A 147 -20.05 -3.75 3.43
CA GLN A 147 -21.43 -4.27 3.32
C GLN A 147 -21.91 -4.94 4.60
N ALA A 148 -21.07 -5.75 5.26
CA ALA A 148 -21.37 -6.37 6.54
C ALA A 148 -21.59 -5.35 7.67
N LYS A 149 -20.88 -4.22 7.64
CA LYS A 149 -21.09 -3.10 8.57
C LYS A 149 -22.41 -2.36 8.31
N TYR A 150 -22.84 -2.23 7.05
CA TYR A 150 -24.11 -1.59 6.70
C TYR A 150 -25.34 -2.49 6.92
N HIS A 151 -25.19 -3.82 6.91
CA HIS A 151 -26.28 -4.76 7.22
C HIS A 151 -26.49 -5.02 8.72
N ASN A 152 -25.57 -4.59 9.60
CA ASN A 152 -25.69 -4.71 11.06
C ASN A 152 -26.22 -3.43 11.75
N LEU A 153 -26.69 -2.44 11.00
CA LEU A 153 -27.40 -1.30 11.58
C LEU A 153 -28.90 -1.66 11.66
N PRO A 154 -29.55 -1.60 12.84
CA PRO A 154 -30.97 -1.86 12.96
C PRO A 154 -31.73 -0.85 12.09
N ILE A 155 -32.61 -1.37 11.22
CA ILE A 155 -33.51 -0.58 10.39
C ILE A 155 -34.34 0.29 11.36
N PRO A 156 -34.35 1.63 11.24
CA PRO A 156 -35.27 2.44 12.03
C PRO A 156 -36.68 2.02 11.63
N SER A 157 -37.44 1.48 12.59
CA SER A 157 -38.88 1.27 12.43
C SER A 157 -39.49 2.61 12.04
N LYS A 158 -40.08 2.66 10.84
CA LYS A 158 -40.76 3.85 10.31
C LYS A 158 -41.73 4.41 11.37
N PRO A 159 -41.87 5.73 11.48
CA PRO A 159 -42.93 6.35 12.27
C PRO A 159 -44.32 5.98 11.71
#